data_AF-A0A660ZZK7-F1
#
_entry.id   AF-A0A660ZZK7-F1
#
_cell.length_a   1.000
_cell.length_b   1.000
_cell.length_c   1.000
_cell.angle_alpha   90.00
_cell.angle_beta   90.00
_cell.angle_gamma   90.00
#
_symmetry.space_group_name_H-M   'P 1'
#
loop_
_entity.id
_entity.type
_entity.pdbx_description
1 polymer ?
#
loop_
_entity_poly.entity_id
_entity_poly.type
_entity_poly.pdbx_seq_one_letter_code
_entity_poly.pdbx_strand_id
1 'polypeptide(L)'
;MTAPSDVSRPQLVPSGEWVGGVLSTPFIIEEGGQRLRAKLAIWYELPADKIVGQKMLLPGDDAGDALASVLREALRAPAWGPQRRPAAIRMSQEDLLPPVREIVGDDMIVRLNATPELDDILESMAEAMAEPDSGARPMPGNSIAGGKHPDDLVEALFRAAQMLHAVAPWKKLGEAAPLRLDIESLDINGACLVVIGVLGESRGFLLYPSLEHYERFREHCNAEPGRIPDDVATPLWSFTLDRIADLTEEYCQEFADHGRDPIGGDSYPVLERRDRHSMPTDLTDEDLRVAAATASALSSFVVRCGDRITSDAATPQSESFANNNGPVVRLTYPYEAFDGFEALSGEEGPGEASQPDFGDEPDWMALEDLVGSRGIGVDFMYGVLTAAASHPSMSVGPGDWLPLLLGPEPLAGGEDPQVIMSLALNAYNSTVERLGRADVLMPEIDEREELGEWCQGYARVMSVEANWVDDDVARRLMAPVLVLAGEEFEELDPAKVESFIEGGGPAVMEEVMLELHARFRELRVEEMGRRHTPARKKGDRVGRNDPCPCGSGRKYKKCCLGR
;
A
#
# COMPACT_ATOMS: atom_id res chain seq x y z
N MET A 1 -46.25 19.38 -33.51
CA MET A 1 -45.88 18.33 -34.49
C MET A 1 -44.44 17.94 -34.21
N THR A 2 -44.29 17.06 -33.23
CA THR A 2 -43.02 16.49 -32.75
C THR A 2 -42.89 15.12 -33.40
N ALA A 3 -41.82 14.90 -34.16
CA ALA A 3 -41.44 13.57 -34.60
C ALA A 3 -40.73 12.86 -33.43
N PRO A 4 -41.13 11.63 -33.06
CA PRO A 4 -40.44 10.91 -32.01
C PRO A 4 -39.11 10.36 -32.52
N SER A 5 -38.12 10.49 -31.65
CA SER A 5 -36.80 9.89 -31.69
C SER A 5 -36.87 8.37 -31.81
N ASP A 6 -36.10 7.83 -32.75
CA ASP A 6 -35.91 6.41 -33.03
C ASP A 6 -35.34 5.68 -31.81
N VAL A 7 -36.20 4.92 -31.12
CA VAL A 7 -35.85 4.04 -30.00
C VAL A 7 -35.34 2.72 -30.57
N SER A 8 -34.16 2.31 -30.11
CA SER A 8 -33.56 0.97 -30.16
C SER A 8 -34.31 -0.07 -30.98
N ARG A 9 -33.76 -0.42 -32.15
CA ARG A 9 -33.99 -1.75 -32.73
C ARG A 9 -33.42 -2.80 -31.76
N PRO A 10 -34.22 -3.75 -31.23
CA PRO A 10 -33.66 -4.92 -30.59
C PRO A 10 -32.85 -5.68 -31.63
N GLN A 11 -31.60 -6.02 -31.31
CA GLN A 11 -30.84 -6.98 -32.12
C GLN A 11 -31.62 -8.29 -32.07
N LEU A 12 -32.13 -8.73 -33.24
CA LEU A 12 -32.77 -10.04 -33.41
C LEU A 12 -31.75 -11.11 -33.04
N VAL A 13 -31.89 -11.71 -31.85
CA VAL A 13 -31.18 -12.93 -31.47
C VAL A 13 -31.61 -14.00 -32.49
N PRO A 14 -30.70 -14.55 -33.31
CA PRO A 14 -31.08 -15.59 -34.26
C PRO A 14 -31.56 -16.82 -33.48
N SER A 15 -32.70 -17.39 -33.90
CA SER A 15 -33.25 -18.61 -33.29
C SER A 15 -32.24 -19.76 -33.38
N GLY A 16 -31.90 -20.37 -32.24
CA GLY A 16 -30.97 -21.50 -32.19
C GLY A 16 -29.49 -21.10 -32.12
N GLU A 17 -29.17 -19.92 -31.57
CA GLU A 17 -27.80 -19.60 -31.18
C GLU A 17 -27.44 -20.40 -29.92
N TRP A 18 -26.28 -21.07 -29.94
CA TRP A 18 -25.72 -21.73 -28.75
C TRP A 18 -24.58 -20.88 -28.19
N VAL A 19 -24.68 -20.53 -26.92
CA VAL A 19 -23.67 -19.81 -26.15
C VAL A 19 -22.83 -20.83 -25.40
N GLY A 20 -21.52 -20.78 -25.58
CA GLY A 20 -20.60 -21.77 -25.01
C GLY A 20 -19.43 -21.14 -24.28
N GLY A 21 -18.97 -21.80 -23.23
CA GLY A 21 -17.82 -21.37 -22.46
C GLY A 21 -17.43 -22.37 -21.36
N VAL A 22 -16.27 -22.13 -20.77
CA VAL A 22 -15.81 -22.83 -19.57
C VAL A 22 -15.79 -21.81 -18.44
N LEU A 23 -16.63 -22.07 -17.44
CA LEU A 23 -16.89 -21.17 -16.32
C LEU A 23 -16.25 -21.70 -15.03
N SER A 24 -15.76 -20.80 -14.18
CA SER A 24 -15.30 -21.18 -12.85
C SER A 24 -16.48 -21.24 -11.89
N THR A 25 -16.70 -22.39 -11.25
CA THR A 25 -17.88 -22.57 -10.38
C THR A 25 -17.82 -21.64 -9.15
N PRO A 26 -18.99 -21.25 -8.58
CA PRO A 26 -19.09 -20.41 -7.39
C PRO A 26 -18.96 -21.22 -6.06
N PHE A 27 -18.48 -22.45 -6.14
CA PHE A 27 -18.40 -23.37 -5.01
C PHE A 27 -17.12 -24.21 -5.06
N ILE A 28 -16.85 -24.86 -3.93
CA ILE A 28 -15.72 -25.77 -3.77
C ILE A 28 -16.24 -27.18 -3.55
N ILE A 29 -15.59 -28.15 -4.20
CA ILE A 29 -15.81 -29.57 -3.96
C ILE A 29 -14.65 -30.16 -3.14
N GLU A 30 -14.96 -31.08 -2.23
CA GLU A 30 -13.97 -31.87 -1.49
C GLU A 30 -13.88 -33.26 -2.11
N GLU A 31 -12.75 -33.58 -2.75
CA GLU A 31 -12.50 -34.87 -3.39
C GLU A 31 -11.11 -35.39 -3.00
N GLY A 32 -11.02 -36.64 -2.53
CA GLY A 32 -9.74 -37.24 -2.14
C GLY A 32 -9.00 -36.54 -0.99
N GLY A 33 -9.68 -35.72 -0.18
CA GLY A 33 -9.07 -34.90 0.87
C GLY A 33 -8.48 -33.57 0.36
N GLN A 34 -8.70 -33.22 -0.89
CA GLN A 34 -8.34 -31.92 -1.48
C GLN A 34 -9.57 -31.07 -1.71
N ARG A 35 -9.42 -29.75 -1.55
CA ARG A 35 -10.43 -28.74 -1.89
C ARG A 35 -10.12 -28.21 -3.28
N LEU A 36 -11.06 -28.35 -4.22
CA LEU A 36 -10.84 -28.01 -5.62
C LEU A 36 -11.95 -27.09 -6.13
N ARG A 37 -11.58 -26.03 -6.87
CA ARG A 37 -12.54 -25.24 -7.66
C ARG A 37 -12.73 -25.95 -8.98
N ALA A 38 -13.88 -26.59 -9.13
CA ALA A 38 -14.21 -27.20 -10.41
C ALA A 38 -14.56 -26.14 -11.46
N LYS A 39 -14.34 -26.47 -12.73
CA LYS A 39 -14.81 -25.67 -13.87
C LYS A 39 -16.03 -26.34 -14.49
N LEU A 40 -16.89 -25.56 -15.12
CA LEU A 40 -18.07 -26.02 -15.81
C LEU A 40 -17.94 -25.69 -17.30
N ALA A 41 -17.71 -26.70 -18.14
CA ALA A 41 -17.89 -26.55 -19.57
C ALA A 41 -19.38 -26.62 -19.87
N ILE A 42 -19.94 -25.58 -20.52
CA ILE A 42 -21.38 -25.45 -20.72
C ILE A 42 -21.71 -24.97 -22.13
N TRP A 43 -22.82 -25.48 -22.64
CA TRP A 43 -23.50 -25.01 -23.85
C TRP A 43 -24.96 -24.70 -23.52
N TYR A 44 -25.39 -23.50 -23.84
CA TYR A 44 -26.70 -22.96 -23.52
C TYR A 44 -27.38 -22.39 -24.77
N GLU A 45 -28.66 -22.66 -24.98
CA GLU A 45 -29.38 -22.31 -26.21
C GLU A 45 -30.35 -21.13 -26.03
N LEU A 46 -30.24 -20.16 -26.94
CA LEU A 46 -31.15 -19.02 -27.07
C LEU A 46 -32.10 -19.17 -28.27
N PRO A 47 -33.35 -18.68 -28.17
CA PRO A 47 -33.99 -18.10 -26.98
C PRO A 47 -34.69 -19.16 -26.11
N ALA A 48 -34.38 -20.44 -26.29
CA ALA A 48 -35.03 -21.53 -25.57
C ALA A 48 -34.75 -21.49 -24.06
N ASP A 49 -33.67 -20.83 -23.66
CA ASP A 49 -33.24 -20.67 -22.26
C ASP A 49 -33.04 -22.04 -21.59
N LYS A 50 -32.20 -22.86 -22.22
CA LYS A 50 -31.92 -24.23 -21.81
C LYS A 50 -30.44 -24.56 -21.95
N ILE A 51 -29.90 -25.23 -20.92
CA ILE A 51 -28.61 -25.89 -21.00
C ILE A 51 -28.75 -27.12 -21.90
N VAL A 52 -28.01 -27.16 -23.01
CA VAL A 52 -28.03 -28.26 -23.98
C VAL A 52 -26.91 -29.27 -23.74
N GLY A 53 -25.88 -28.88 -22.99
CA GLY A 53 -24.84 -29.77 -22.51
C GLY A 53 -24.02 -29.09 -21.43
N GLN A 54 -23.58 -29.86 -20.43
CA GLN A 54 -22.66 -29.38 -19.41
C GLN A 54 -21.80 -30.53 -18.90
N LYS A 55 -20.59 -30.19 -18.43
CA LYS A 55 -19.71 -31.15 -17.76
C LYS A 55 -18.86 -30.42 -16.72
N MET A 56 -18.72 -31.04 -15.55
CA MET A 56 -17.79 -30.61 -14.53
C MET A 56 -16.37 -31.05 -14.91
N LEU A 57 -15.41 -30.14 -14.78
CA LEU A 57 -14.00 -30.32 -15.04
C LEU A 57 -13.25 -30.21 -13.71
N LEU A 58 -12.37 -31.16 -13.46
CA LEU A 58 -11.44 -31.12 -12.34
C LEU A 58 -10.14 -30.42 -12.75
N PRO A 59 -9.35 -29.91 -11.79
CA PRO A 59 -8.03 -29.36 -12.08
C PRO A 59 -7.15 -30.36 -12.84
N GLY A 60 -6.57 -29.91 -13.95
CA GLY A 60 -5.77 -30.74 -14.87
C GLY A 60 -6.53 -31.24 -16.11
N ASP A 61 -7.86 -31.12 -16.16
CA ASP A 61 -8.63 -31.39 -17.38
C ASP A 61 -8.36 -30.32 -18.46
N ASP A 62 -8.22 -30.74 -19.72
CA ASP A 62 -8.12 -29.81 -20.85
C ASP A 62 -9.48 -29.15 -21.13
N ALA A 63 -9.55 -27.84 -20.91
CA ALA A 63 -10.77 -27.05 -21.02
C ALA A 63 -11.34 -27.03 -22.45
N GLY A 64 -10.46 -26.99 -23.47
CA GLY A 64 -10.85 -26.96 -24.86
C GLY A 64 -11.44 -28.30 -25.31
N ASP A 65 -10.76 -29.40 -24.98
CA ASP A 65 -11.22 -30.76 -25.25
C ASP A 65 -12.51 -31.08 -24.51
N ALA A 66 -12.63 -30.66 -23.25
CA ALA A 66 -13.84 -30.83 -22.47
C ALA A 66 -15.01 -30.07 -23.10
N LEU A 67 -14.85 -28.79 -23.43
CA LEU A 67 -15.89 -27.99 -24.06
C LEU A 67 -16.30 -28.55 -25.44
N ALA A 68 -15.34 -28.97 -26.25
CA ALA A 68 -15.59 -29.62 -27.54
C ALA A 68 -16.27 -30.98 -27.37
N SER A 69 -15.94 -31.75 -26.34
CA SER A 69 -16.62 -33.00 -26.02
C SER A 69 -18.08 -32.77 -25.66
N VAL A 70 -18.37 -31.79 -24.80
CA VAL A 70 -19.74 -31.42 -24.44
C VAL A 70 -20.52 -30.96 -25.68
N LEU A 71 -19.89 -30.18 -26.56
CA LEU A 71 -20.53 -29.77 -27.82
C LEU A 71 -20.87 -30.98 -28.70
N ARG A 72 -19.91 -31.89 -28.88
CA ARG A 72 -20.07 -33.10 -29.70
C ARG A 72 -21.20 -33.97 -29.18
N GLU A 73 -21.32 -34.10 -27.86
CA GLU A 73 -22.42 -34.81 -27.20
C GLU A 73 -23.74 -34.08 -27.38
N ALA A 74 -23.80 -32.76 -27.14
CA ALA A 74 -25.00 -31.96 -27.29
C ALA A 74 -25.56 -31.97 -28.73
N LEU A 75 -24.69 -31.99 -29.76
CA LEU A 75 -25.10 -32.12 -31.16
C LEU A 75 -25.70 -33.49 -31.50
N ARG A 76 -25.38 -34.53 -30.71
CA ARG A 76 -25.90 -35.89 -30.89
C ARG A 76 -27.15 -36.14 -30.05
N ALA A 77 -27.12 -35.74 -28.78
CA ALA A 77 -28.14 -35.95 -27.79
C ALA A 77 -28.13 -34.77 -26.79
N PRO A 78 -28.80 -33.64 -27.11
CA PRO A 78 -28.83 -32.49 -26.22
C PRO A 78 -29.60 -32.83 -24.94
N ALA A 79 -29.17 -32.25 -23.81
CA ALA A 79 -29.81 -32.45 -22.51
C ALA A 79 -31.30 -32.09 -22.50
N TRP A 80 -31.71 -31.19 -23.41
CA TRP A 80 -33.10 -30.81 -23.60
C TRP A 80 -33.48 -30.78 -25.08
N GLY A 81 -34.66 -31.33 -25.39
CA GLY A 81 -35.25 -31.33 -26.73
C GLY A 81 -34.66 -32.37 -27.69
N PRO A 82 -35.11 -32.39 -28.97
CA PRO A 82 -34.62 -33.34 -29.97
C PRO A 82 -33.22 -32.99 -30.48
N GLN A 83 -32.54 -33.96 -31.11
CA GLN A 83 -31.26 -33.75 -31.77
C GLN A 83 -31.33 -32.60 -32.79
N ARG A 84 -30.42 -31.64 -32.68
CA ARG A 84 -30.37 -30.45 -33.55
C ARG A 84 -28.95 -29.88 -33.63
N ARG A 85 -28.73 -29.01 -34.61
CA ARG A 85 -27.52 -28.19 -34.73
C ARG A 85 -27.85 -26.72 -34.45
N PRO A 86 -26.94 -25.97 -33.82
CA PRO A 86 -27.10 -24.53 -33.68
C PRO A 86 -27.07 -23.83 -35.05
N ALA A 87 -27.80 -22.73 -35.14
CA ALA A 87 -27.72 -21.81 -36.28
C ALA A 87 -26.45 -20.94 -36.22
N ALA A 88 -25.96 -20.67 -35.01
CA ALA A 88 -24.72 -19.97 -34.74
C ALA A 88 -24.18 -20.36 -33.36
N ILE A 89 -22.88 -20.20 -33.16
CA ILE A 89 -22.23 -20.31 -31.85
C ILE A 89 -21.72 -18.94 -31.43
N ARG A 90 -21.88 -18.62 -30.14
CA ARG A 90 -21.29 -17.45 -29.50
C ARG A 90 -20.45 -17.88 -28.29
N MET A 91 -19.25 -17.33 -28.19
CA MET A 91 -18.30 -17.60 -27.11
C MET A 91 -17.50 -16.34 -26.82
N SER A 92 -17.00 -16.17 -25.60
CA SER A 92 -16.12 -15.06 -25.22
C SER A 92 -14.64 -15.48 -25.18
N GLN A 93 -14.36 -16.77 -24.96
CA GLN A 93 -13.03 -17.36 -24.82
C GLN A 93 -12.47 -17.82 -26.17
N GLU A 94 -11.63 -17.00 -26.81
CA GLU A 94 -11.05 -17.25 -28.14
C GLU A 94 -10.06 -18.44 -28.15
N ASP A 95 -9.35 -18.66 -27.05
CA ASP A 95 -8.40 -19.76 -26.83
C ASP A 95 -9.05 -21.14 -26.90
N LEU A 96 -10.34 -21.25 -26.55
CA LEU A 96 -11.11 -22.50 -26.60
C LEU A 96 -11.69 -22.80 -27.98
N LEU A 97 -11.55 -21.88 -28.94
CA LEU A 97 -12.15 -21.99 -30.27
C LEU A 97 -11.58 -23.13 -31.13
N PRO A 98 -10.26 -23.42 -31.17
CA PRO A 98 -9.72 -24.40 -32.11
C PRO A 98 -10.35 -25.81 -31.95
N PRO A 99 -10.44 -26.40 -30.74
CA PRO A 99 -11.11 -27.70 -30.56
C PRO A 99 -12.60 -27.65 -30.91
N VAL A 100 -13.28 -26.53 -30.65
CA VAL A 100 -14.69 -26.34 -31.03
C VAL A 100 -14.85 -26.32 -32.54
N ARG A 101 -13.95 -25.65 -33.27
CA ARG A 101 -13.95 -25.58 -34.74
C ARG A 101 -13.80 -26.93 -35.40
N GLU A 102 -13.00 -27.84 -34.82
CA GLU A 102 -12.89 -29.21 -35.32
C GLU A 102 -14.22 -29.98 -35.29
N ILE A 103 -15.14 -29.62 -34.38
CA ILE A 103 -16.47 -30.25 -34.27
C ILE A 103 -17.46 -29.69 -35.28
N VAL A 104 -17.51 -28.36 -35.40
CA VAL A 104 -18.59 -27.69 -36.14
C VAL A 104 -18.22 -27.34 -37.58
N GLY A 105 -16.93 -27.36 -37.91
CA GLY A 105 -16.42 -27.00 -39.23
C GLY A 105 -16.28 -25.48 -39.43
N ASP A 106 -15.71 -25.13 -40.58
CA ASP A 106 -15.46 -23.74 -40.97
C ASP A 106 -16.72 -23.01 -41.46
N ASP A 107 -17.75 -23.77 -41.86
CA ASP A 107 -19.04 -23.25 -42.34
C ASP A 107 -19.96 -22.76 -41.22
N MET A 108 -19.69 -23.15 -39.97
CA MET A 108 -20.44 -22.66 -38.81
C MET A 108 -20.17 -21.17 -38.53
N ILE A 109 -21.25 -20.42 -38.30
CA ILE A 109 -21.16 -19.04 -37.85
C ILE A 109 -20.73 -19.04 -36.38
N VAL A 110 -19.52 -18.54 -36.11
CA VAL A 110 -18.99 -18.35 -34.75
C VAL A 110 -18.80 -16.86 -34.48
N ARG A 111 -19.25 -16.42 -33.30
CA ARG A 111 -19.14 -15.03 -32.84
C ARG A 111 -18.32 -15.00 -31.54
N LEU A 112 -17.21 -14.26 -31.57
CA LEU A 112 -16.40 -13.96 -30.39
C LEU A 112 -16.91 -12.67 -29.74
N ASN A 113 -17.89 -12.80 -28.84
CA ASN A 113 -18.62 -11.71 -28.19
C ASN A 113 -18.87 -12.04 -26.71
N ALA A 114 -19.21 -11.02 -25.91
CA ALA A 114 -19.62 -11.21 -24.52
C ALA A 114 -20.78 -12.21 -24.37
N THR A 115 -20.80 -12.92 -23.24
CA THR A 115 -21.75 -14.00 -22.93
C THR A 115 -22.42 -13.78 -21.56
N PRO A 116 -23.16 -12.67 -21.37
CA PRO A 116 -23.78 -12.35 -20.08
C PRO A 116 -24.73 -13.45 -19.59
N GLU A 117 -25.31 -14.23 -20.49
CA GLU A 117 -26.21 -15.33 -20.14
C GLU A 117 -25.50 -16.45 -19.35
N LEU A 118 -24.18 -16.62 -19.56
CA LEU A 118 -23.40 -17.56 -18.78
C LEU A 118 -23.08 -17.01 -17.38
N ASP A 119 -22.99 -15.68 -17.24
CA ASP A 119 -22.81 -15.01 -15.95
C ASP A 119 -24.09 -15.14 -15.11
N ASP A 120 -25.27 -14.93 -15.72
CA ASP A 120 -26.58 -15.13 -15.08
C ASP A 120 -26.75 -16.57 -14.55
N ILE A 121 -26.25 -17.57 -15.29
CA ILE A 121 -26.28 -18.97 -14.85
C ILE A 121 -25.39 -19.19 -13.62
N LEU A 122 -24.22 -18.56 -13.55
CA LEU A 122 -23.34 -18.67 -12.38
C LEU A 122 -23.98 -18.03 -11.14
N GLU A 123 -24.64 -16.89 -11.30
CA GLU A 123 -25.35 -16.21 -10.23
C GLU A 123 -26.48 -17.09 -9.68
N SER A 124 -27.33 -17.64 -10.57
CA SER A 124 -28.38 -18.57 -10.17
C SER A 124 -27.86 -19.85 -9.52
N MET A 125 -26.71 -20.36 -9.98
CA MET A 125 -26.03 -21.49 -9.33
C MET A 125 -25.54 -21.13 -7.92
N ALA A 126 -25.00 -19.94 -7.71
CA ALA A 126 -24.56 -19.48 -6.39
C ALA A 126 -25.74 -19.39 -5.41
N GLU A 127 -26.86 -18.82 -5.84
CA GLU A 127 -28.09 -18.71 -5.05
C GLU A 127 -28.63 -20.09 -4.62
N ALA A 128 -28.74 -21.02 -5.56
CA ALA A 128 -29.25 -22.36 -5.30
C ALA A 128 -28.37 -23.17 -4.32
N MET A 129 -27.09 -22.82 -4.21
CA MET A 129 -26.10 -23.52 -3.38
C MET A 129 -25.90 -22.90 -2.00
N ALA A 130 -26.50 -21.74 -1.75
CA ALA A 130 -26.63 -21.18 -0.40
C ALA A 130 -27.55 -22.02 0.51
N GLU A 131 -28.22 -23.06 -0.02
CA GLU A 131 -29.03 -24.01 0.74
C GLU A 131 -28.18 -25.07 1.49
N PRO A 132 -28.50 -25.40 2.76
CA PRO A 132 -27.61 -26.15 3.66
C PRO A 132 -27.26 -27.60 3.26
N ASP A 133 -28.01 -28.23 2.34
CA ASP A 133 -27.97 -29.69 2.09
C ASP A 133 -27.24 -30.11 0.80
N SER A 134 -26.57 -29.18 0.08
CA SER A 134 -25.99 -29.47 -1.24
C SER A 134 -24.69 -30.31 -1.23
N GLY A 135 -24.05 -30.49 -0.06
CA GLY A 135 -22.75 -31.16 0.08
C GLY A 135 -21.57 -30.40 -0.54
N ALA A 136 -21.82 -29.35 -1.31
CA ALA A 136 -20.85 -28.41 -1.81
C ALA A 136 -20.82 -27.18 -0.89
N ARG A 137 -19.61 -26.65 -0.65
CA ARG A 137 -19.46 -25.45 0.19
C ARG A 137 -19.52 -24.21 -0.70
N PRO A 138 -20.31 -23.19 -0.34
CA PRO A 138 -20.20 -21.88 -0.96
C PRO A 138 -18.75 -21.38 -0.83
N MET A 139 -18.30 -20.62 -1.81
CA MET A 139 -16.98 -20.00 -1.74
C MET A 139 -16.87 -19.17 -0.45
N PRO A 140 -15.77 -19.30 0.31
CA PRO A 140 -15.53 -18.42 1.44
C PRO A 140 -15.46 -16.97 0.96
N GLY A 141 -16.07 -16.08 1.75
CA GLY A 141 -16.30 -14.69 1.36
C GLY A 141 -15.15 -13.77 1.73
N ASN A 142 -15.07 -12.64 1.03
CA ASN A 142 -14.15 -11.53 1.28
C ASN A 142 -14.74 -10.45 2.21
N SER A 143 -15.81 -10.79 2.93
CA SER A 143 -16.56 -9.91 3.83
C SER A 143 -15.68 -9.45 5.00
N ILE A 144 -15.59 -8.13 5.22
CA ILE A 144 -14.68 -7.49 6.19
C ILE A 144 -15.49 -6.81 7.29
N ALA A 145 -16.53 -6.08 6.90
CA ALA A 145 -17.57 -5.50 7.74
C ALA A 145 -18.76 -6.47 7.88
N GLY A 146 -19.84 -6.10 8.58
CA GLY A 146 -20.98 -6.99 8.81
C GLY A 146 -20.90 -7.84 10.08
N GLY A 147 -20.03 -7.47 11.04
CA GLY A 147 -19.98 -8.05 12.38
C GLY A 147 -19.23 -9.39 12.51
N LYS A 148 -18.49 -9.81 11.48
CA LYS A 148 -17.61 -10.98 11.53
C LYS A 148 -16.28 -10.72 12.24
N HIS A 149 -15.81 -9.47 12.21
CA HIS A 149 -14.55 -9.03 12.80
C HIS A 149 -14.79 -7.87 13.80
N PRO A 150 -13.89 -7.67 14.78
CA PRO A 150 -13.97 -6.55 15.70
C PRO A 150 -13.98 -5.17 15.00
N ASP A 151 -14.86 -4.26 15.43
CA ASP A 151 -15.05 -2.95 14.78
C ASP A 151 -13.77 -2.08 14.81
N ASP A 152 -12.97 -2.18 15.87
CA ASP A 152 -11.70 -1.48 16.03
C ASP A 152 -10.65 -1.96 15.03
N LEU A 153 -10.63 -3.27 14.76
CA LEU A 153 -9.75 -3.87 13.77
C LEU A 153 -10.15 -3.46 12.35
N VAL A 154 -11.44 -3.47 12.04
CA VAL A 154 -11.98 -2.98 10.76
C VAL A 154 -11.67 -1.49 10.60
N GLU A 155 -11.79 -0.69 11.67
CA GLU A 155 -11.42 0.73 11.65
C GLU A 155 -9.92 0.93 11.38
N ALA A 156 -9.05 0.15 12.03
CA ALA A 156 -7.61 0.20 11.81
C ALA A 156 -7.24 -0.12 10.36
N LEU A 157 -7.86 -1.16 9.78
CA LEU A 157 -7.70 -1.50 8.36
C LEU A 157 -8.14 -0.34 7.45
N PHE A 158 -9.27 0.29 7.76
CA PHE A 158 -9.80 1.40 6.97
C PHE A 158 -8.89 2.63 7.01
N ARG A 159 -8.34 2.96 8.20
CA ARG A 159 -7.36 4.05 8.35
C ARG A 159 -6.09 3.76 7.55
N ALA A 160 -5.57 2.52 7.62
CA ALA A 160 -4.41 2.09 6.86
C ALA A 160 -4.67 2.18 5.34
N ALA A 161 -5.85 1.77 4.90
CA ALA A 161 -6.31 1.84 3.52
C ALA A 161 -6.38 3.30 3.00
N GLN A 162 -6.86 4.24 3.83
CA GLN A 162 -6.88 5.67 3.51
C GLN A 162 -5.46 6.24 3.36
N MET A 163 -4.54 5.88 4.25
CA MET A 163 -3.12 6.26 4.14
C MET A 163 -2.50 5.72 2.85
N LEU A 164 -2.74 4.44 2.55
CA LEU A 164 -2.25 3.79 1.33
C LEU A 164 -2.77 4.47 0.07
N HIS A 165 -4.06 4.81 0.04
CA HIS A 165 -4.68 5.57 -1.04
C HIS A 165 -4.04 6.95 -1.24
N ALA A 166 -3.81 7.67 -0.13
CA ALA A 166 -3.23 9.01 -0.17
C ALA A 166 -1.76 9.02 -0.64
N VAL A 167 -0.95 8.09 -0.13
CA VAL A 167 0.48 7.96 -0.48
C VAL A 167 0.65 7.40 -1.90
N ALA A 168 -0.27 6.53 -2.33
CA ALA A 168 -0.26 5.84 -3.62
C ALA A 168 1.08 5.18 -3.97
N PRO A 169 1.54 4.16 -3.21
CA PRO A 169 2.81 3.46 -3.43
C PRO A 169 3.09 3.05 -4.88
N TRP A 170 2.08 2.57 -5.60
CA TRP A 170 2.17 2.15 -7.00
C TRP A 170 2.63 3.25 -7.96
N LYS A 171 2.45 4.52 -7.63
CA LYS A 171 2.96 5.65 -8.43
C LYS A 171 4.43 5.94 -8.17
N LYS A 172 4.90 5.66 -6.95
CA LYS A 172 6.28 5.94 -6.54
C LYS A 172 7.17 4.76 -6.87
N LEU A 173 6.81 3.56 -6.41
CA LEU A 173 7.63 2.37 -6.58
C LEU A 173 7.63 1.85 -8.04
N GLY A 174 6.59 2.11 -8.85
CA GLY A 174 6.59 1.67 -10.25
C GLY A 174 6.79 0.15 -10.39
N GLU A 175 7.54 -0.29 -11.41
CA GLU A 175 7.99 -1.70 -11.57
C GLU A 175 9.21 -2.04 -10.66
N ALA A 176 9.31 -1.43 -9.48
CA ALA A 176 10.37 -1.74 -8.53
C ALA A 176 10.40 -3.23 -8.14
N ALA A 177 11.57 -3.69 -7.73
CA ALA A 177 11.78 -5.03 -7.21
C ALA A 177 10.84 -5.34 -6.02
N PRO A 178 10.50 -6.62 -5.77
CA PRO A 178 9.73 -6.99 -4.58
C PRO A 178 10.40 -6.51 -3.29
N LEU A 179 9.59 -6.23 -2.28
CA LEU A 179 10.04 -5.92 -0.93
C LEU A 179 9.98 -7.18 -0.07
N ARG A 180 10.90 -7.33 0.87
CA ARG A 180 10.76 -8.30 1.97
C ARG A 180 9.98 -7.65 3.10
N LEU A 181 9.06 -8.41 3.69
CA LEU A 181 8.22 -8.06 4.83
C LEU A 181 8.50 -9.03 5.99
N ASP A 182 8.80 -8.50 7.16
CA ASP A 182 8.89 -9.25 8.40
C ASP A 182 7.98 -8.61 9.47
N ILE A 183 7.15 -9.43 10.12
CA ILE A 183 6.24 -9.09 11.22
C ILE A 183 6.34 -10.20 12.27
N GLU A 184 7.33 -10.10 13.15
CA GLU A 184 7.68 -11.16 14.10
C GLU A 184 6.52 -11.56 15.02
N SER A 185 5.79 -10.56 15.55
CA SER A 185 4.65 -10.79 16.45
C SER A 185 3.47 -11.55 15.80
N LEU A 186 3.44 -11.66 14.47
CA LEU A 186 2.44 -12.41 13.70
C LEU A 186 3.05 -13.60 12.95
N ASP A 187 4.27 -14.01 13.31
CA ASP A 187 5.00 -15.13 12.68
C ASP A 187 5.15 -15.02 11.15
N ILE A 188 5.25 -13.78 10.65
CA ILE A 188 5.53 -13.51 9.23
C ILE A 188 7.00 -13.16 9.11
N ASN A 189 7.80 -14.05 8.53
CA ASN A 189 9.23 -13.85 8.38
C ASN A 189 9.62 -14.11 6.92
N GLY A 190 10.22 -13.12 6.27
CA GLY A 190 10.66 -13.22 4.88
C GLY A 190 9.53 -13.26 3.87
N ALA A 191 8.37 -12.67 4.15
CA ALA A 191 7.30 -12.62 3.17
C ALA A 191 7.66 -11.67 2.00
N CYS A 192 7.26 -12.01 0.79
CA CYS A 192 7.50 -11.21 -0.41
C CYS A 192 6.30 -10.33 -0.71
N LEU A 193 6.48 -9.02 -0.53
CA LEU A 193 5.49 -7.98 -0.75
C LEU A 193 5.68 -7.35 -2.14
N VAL A 194 4.62 -7.38 -2.95
CA VAL A 194 4.61 -6.87 -4.31
C VAL A 194 3.54 -5.79 -4.44
N VAL A 195 3.93 -4.59 -4.82
CA VAL A 195 2.99 -3.47 -5.01
C VAL A 195 2.37 -3.54 -6.41
N ILE A 196 1.04 -3.43 -6.49
CA ILE A 196 0.28 -3.51 -7.73
C ILE A 196 -0.51 -2.23 -8.01
N GLY A 197 -0.81 -1.96 -9.29
CA GLY A 197 -1.60 -0.79 -9.71
C GLY A 197 -0.86 0.24 -10.56
N VAL A 198 0.35 -0.06 -11.06
CA VAL A 198 1.15 0.84 -11.93
C VAL A 198 0.40 1.19 -13.22
N LEU A 199 -0.34 0.23 -13.79
CA LEU A 199 -1.17 0.42 -14.99
C LEU A 199 -2.57 1.00 -14.70
N GLY A 200 -2.88 1.29 -13.43
CA GLY A 200 -4.14 1.88 -13.02
C GLY A 200 -5.29 0.90 -12.78
N GLU A 201 -5.08 -0.40 -13.04
CA GLU A 201 -5.98 -1.50 -12.72
C GLU A 201 -5.56 -2.12 -11.37
N SER A 202 -6.52 -2.37 -10.47
CA SER A 202 -6.37 -2.99 -9.13
C SER A 202 -5.17 -2.46 -8.30
N ARG A 203 -5.42 -1.40 -7.51
CA ARG A 203 -4.39 -0.70 -6.72
C ARG A 203 -4.23 -1.33 -5.35
N GLY A 204 -3.01 -1.67 -4.96
CA GLY A 204 -2.78 -2.28 -3.65
C GLY A 204 -1.47 -3.04 -3.58
N PHE A 205 -1.49 -4.19 -2.91
CA PHE A 205 -0.33 -5.09 -2.83
C PHE A 205 -0.75 -6.56 -2.72
N LEU A 206 0.18 -7.42 -3.12
CA LEU A 206 0.13 -8.86 -2.99
C LEU A 206 1.22 -9.29 -2.00
N LEU A 207 0.92 -10.28 -1.17
CA LEU A 207 1.87 -10.86 -0.23
C LEU A 207 1.98 -12.37 -0.45
N TYR A 208 3.22 -12.82 -0.66
CA TYR A 208 3.59 -14.22 -0.80
C TYR A 208 4.43 -14.66 0.41
N PRO A 209 4.44 -15.96 0.77
CA PRO A 209 5.24 -16.45 1.89
C PRO A 209 6.75 -16.20 1.74
N SER A 210 7.27 -16.15 0.51
CA SER A 210 8.68 -15.86 0.24
C SER A 210 8.90 -15.40 -1.21
N LEU A 211 10.12 -14.94 -1.52
CA LEU A 211 10.51 -14.60 -2.89
C LEU A 211 10.37 -15.80 -3.84
N GLU A 212 10.75 -17.00 -3.43
CA GLU A 212 10.62 -18.22 -4.25
C GLU A 212 9.17 -18.48 -4.67
N HIS A 213 8.21 -18.25 -3.77
CA HIS A 213 6.79 -18.39 -4.06
C HIS A 213 6.31 -17.37 -5.09
N TYR A 214 6.75 -16.12 -4.97
CA TYR A 214 6.46 -15.07 -5.96
C TYR A 214 7.06 -15.40 -7.33
N GLU A 215 8.32 -15.86 -7.38
CA GLU A 215 8.99 -16.23 -8.62
C GLU A 215 8.27 -17.37 -9.34
N ARG A 216 7.85 -18.42 -8.61
CA ARG A 216 7.04 -19.51 -9.16
C ARG A 216 5.72 -19.01 -9.76
N PHE A 217 5.02 -18.11 -9.07
CA PHE A 217 3.80 -17.51 -9.60
C PHE A 217 4.08 -16.70 -10.88
N ARG A 218 5.13 -15.88 -10.87
CA ARG A 218 5.52 -15.05 -12.02
C ARG A 218 5.91 -15.90 -13.24
N GLU A 219 6.62 -17.01 -13.04
CA GLU A 219 6.96 -17.95 -14.10
C GLU A 219 5.73 -18.56 -14.77
N HIS A 220 4.72 -18.93 -13.97
CA HIS A 220 3.46 -19.44 -14.51
C HIS A 220 2.70 -18.38 -15.32
N CYS A 221 2.57 -17.15 -14.80
CA CYS A 221 1.92 -16.06 -15.52
C CYS A 221 2.62 -15.71 -16.83
N ASN A 222 3.95 -15.88 -16.91
CA ASN A 222 4.71 -15.69 -18.15
C ASN A 222 4.52 -16.84 -19.14
N ALA A 223 4.36 -18.08 -18.66
CA ALA A 223 4.16 -19.26 -19.49
C ALA A 223 2.76 -19.29 -20.14
N GLU A 224 1.73 -18.86 -19.40
CA GLU A 224 0.36 -18.75 -19.91
C GLU A 224 -0.23 -17.33 -19.67
N PRO A 225 0.15 -16.34 -20.51
CA PRO A 225 -0.33 -14.97 -20.36
C PRO A 225 -1.86 -14.89 -20.41
N GLY A 226 -2.47 -14.33 -19.37
CA GLY A 226 -3.92 -14.16 -19.26
C GLY A 226 -4.67 -15.32 -18.61
N ARG A 227 -3.97 -16.38 -18.17
CA ARG A 227 -4.57 -17.49 -17.41
C ARG A 227 -3.99 -17.53 -15.99
N ILE A 228 -4.85 -17.38 -14.98
CA ILE A 228 -4.47 -17.64 -13.58
C ILE A 228 -4.44 -19.17 -13.42
N PRO A 229 -3.30 -19.77 -13.03
CA PRO A 229 -3.22 -21.21 -12.82
C PRO A 229 -4.20 -21.66 -11.74
N ASP A 230 -4.90 -22.78 -12.00
CA ASP A 230 -5.80 -23.40 -11.03
C ASP A 230 -5.03 -23.92 -9.80
N ASP A 231 -3.70 -24.09 -9.91
CA ASP A 231 -2.80 -24.41 -8.81
C ASP A 231 -1.48 -23.67 -9.03
N VAL A 232 -1.26 -22.60 -8.26
CA VAL A 232 0.00 -21.85 -8.26
C VAL A 232 1.01 -22.49 -7.29
N ALA A 233 0.58 -23.46 -6.49
CA ALA A 233 1.30 -24.07 -5.38
C ALA A 233 1.83 -23.03 -4.36
N THR A 234 1.20 -21.85 -4.27
CA THR A 234 1.51 -20.83 -3.26
C THR A 234 0.25 -20.22 -2.70
N PRO A 235 0.14 -20.07 -1.37
CA PRO A 235 -0.88 -19.18 -0.82
C PRO A 235 -0.57 -17.73 -1.21
N LEU A 236 -1.62 -16.92 -1.29
CA LEU A 236 -1.57 -15.52 -1.69
C LEU A 236 -2.50 -14.71 -0.79
N TRP A 237 -1.99 -13.62 -0.23
CA TRP A 237 -2.83 -12.57 0.32
C TRP A 237 -2.87 -11.39 -0.64
N SER A 238 -4.06 -10.89 -0.91
CA SER A 238 -4.29 -9.72 -1.77
C SER A 238 -5.02 -8.67 -0.98
N PHE A 239 -4.47 -7.46 -0.96
CA PHE A 239 -5.13 -6.27 -0.43
C PHE A 239 -5.23 -5.24 -1.55
N THR A 240 -6.45 -4.90 -1.97
CA THR A 240 -6.71 -3.93 -3.03
C THR A 240 -7.69 -2.85 -2.60
N LEU A 241 -7.65 -1.71 -3.31
CA LEU A 241 -8.63 -0.63 -3.23
C LEU A 241 -9.44 -0.66 -4.52
N ASP A 242 -10.55 -1.39 -4.48
CA ASP A 242 -11.38 -1.61 -5.65
C ASP A 242 -12.46 -0.53 -5.73
N ARG A 243 -12.86 -0.17 -6.95
CA ARG A 243 -13.87 0.88 -7.14
C ARG A 243 -15.24 0.30 -6.84
N ILE A 244 -16.13 1.13 -6.30
CA ILE A 244 -17.54 0.77 -6.08
C ILE A 244 -18.19 0.20 -7.34
N ALA A 245 -17.82 0.72 -8.52
CA ALA A 245 -18.35 0.24 -9.80
C ALA A 245 -17.93 -1.20 -10.17
N ASP A 246 -16.89 -1.73 -9.53
CA ASP A 246 -16.35 -3.07 -9.74
C ASP A 246 -16.75 -4.03 -8.61
N LEU A 247 -17.53 -3.56 -7.61
CA LEU A 247 -17.96 -4.31 -6.42
C LEU A 247 -19.46 -4.63 -6.48
N THR A 248 -19.88 -5.69 -5.78
CA THR A 248 -21.30 -6.02 -5.64
C THR A 248 -22.02 -5.02 -4.74
N GLU A 249 -23.33 -4.85 -4.95
CA GLU A 249 -24.16 -3.98 -4.12
C GLU A 249 -24.16 -4.43 -2.65
N GLU A 250 -24.21 -5.74 -2.42
CA GLU A 250 -24.12 -6.35 -1.09
C GLU A 250 -22.84 -6.00 -0.36
N TYR A 251 -21.69 -6.06 -1.05
CA TYR A 251 -20.39 -5.72 -0.48
C TYR A 251 -20.30 -4.24 -0.12
N CYS A 252 -20.84 -3.36 -0.97
CA CYS A 252 -20.88 -1.93 -0.69
C CYS A 252 -21.82 -1.61 0.49
N GLN A 253 -22.94 -2.30 0.59
CA GLN A 253 -23.92 -2.13 1.66
C GLN A 253 -23.32 -2.53 3.02
N GLU A 254 -22.47 -3.55 3.06
CA GLU A 254 -21.75 -3.99 4.25
C GLU A 254 -20.96 -2.84 4.93
N PHE A 255 -20.32 -1.98 4.15
CA PHE A 255 -19.62 -0.80 4.68
C PHE A 255 -20.56 0.35 5.03
N ALA A 256 -21.59 0.58 4.21
CA ALA A 256 -22.56 1.64 4.41
C ALA A 256 -23.35 1.45 5.72
N ASP A 257 -23.77 0.22 6.02
CA ASP A 257 -24.51 -0.13 7.24
C ASP A 257 -23.69 0.12 8.53
N HIS A 258 -22.37 0.08 8.42
CA HIS A 258 -21.42 0.36 9.51
C HIS A 258 -20.87 1.80 9.47
N GLY A 259 -21.49 2.69 8.69
CA GLY A 259 -21.15 4.11 8.64
C GLY A 259 -19.74 4.38 8.09
N ARG A 260 -19.26 3.56 7.16
CA ARG A 260 -17.94 3.71 6.53
C ARG A 260 -18.06 4.35 5.15
N ASP A 261 -17.63 5.60 5.04
CA ASP A 261 -17.59 6.31 3.77
C ASP A 261 -16.53 5.72 2.81
N PRO A 262 -16.76 5.73 1.49
CA PRO A 262 -15.78 5.27 0.52
C PRO A 262 -14.45 6.03 0.60
N ILE A 263 -13.35 5.30 0.48
CA ILE A 263 -11.99 5.84 0.44
C ILE A 263 -11.81 6.61 -0.87
N GLY A 264 -11.34 7.86 -0.78
CA GLY A 264 -11.19 8.72 -1.96
C GLY A 264 -12.51 9.13 -2.64
N GLY A 265 -13.65 8.71 -2.08
CA GLY A 265 -14.99 8.94 -2.61
C GLY A 265 -15.51 7.87 -3.58
N ASP A 266 -14.72 6.86 -3.96
CA ASP A 266 -15.11 5.88 -4.97
C ASP A 266 -14.59 4.45 -4.78
N SER A 267 -13.90 4.15 -3.66
CA SER A 267 -13.29 2.83 -3.44
C SER A 267 -13.49 2.26 -2.03
N TYR A 268 -13.48 0.93 -1.93
CA TYR A 268 -13.44 0.19 -0.66
C TYR A 268 -12.23 -0.76 -0.63
N PRO A 269 -11.67 -1.05 0.57
CA PRO A 269 -10.64 -2.06 0.70
C PRO A 269 -11.24 -3.45 0.49
N VAL A 270 -10.57 -4.25 -0.32
CA VAL A 270 -10.88 -5.66 -0.55
C VAL A 270 -9.69 -6.48 -0.08
N LEU A 271 -9.96 -7.47 0.78
CA LEU A 271 -8.98 -8.40 1.29
C LEU A 271 -9.37 -9.81 0.83
N GLU A 272 -8.45 -10.49 0.18
CA GLU A 272 -8.61 -11.89 -0.21
C GLU A 272 -7.44 -12.72 0.30
N ARG A 273 -7.73 -13.91 0.81
CA ARG A 273 -6.74 -14.94 1.11
C ARG A 273 -6.99 -16.16 0.26
N ARG A 274 -5.96 -16.63 -0.44
CA ARG A 274 -5.99 -17.85 -1.23
C ARG A 274 -5.02 -18.87 -0.67
N ASP A 275 -5.42 -20.14 -0.68
CA ASP A 275 -4.53 -21.25 -0.34
C ASP A 275 -3.61 -21.60 -1.52
N ARG A 276 -2.77 -22.64 -1.33
CA ARG A 276 -1.81 -23.09 -2.34
C ARG A 276 -2.44 -23.54 -3.66
N HIS A 277 -3.71 -23.93 -3.64
CA HIS A 277 -4.48 -24.36 -4.82
C HIS A 277 -5.31 -23.19 -5.38
N SER A 278 -4.91 -21.95 -5.12
CA SER A 278 -5.60 -20.73 -5.56
C SER A 278 -7.04 -20.61 -5.05
N MET A 279 -7.40 -21.36 -4.01
CA MET A 279 -8.76 -21.37 -3.47
C MET A 279 -8.95 -20.24 -2.47
N PRO A 280 -9.99 -19.40 -2.59
CA PRO A 280 -10.35 -18.46 -1.54
C PRO A 280 -10.50 -19.19 -0.20
N THR A 281 -10.20 -18.49 0.88
CA THR A 281 -10.33 -18.96 2.27
C THR A 281 -11.00 -17.88 3.11
N ASP A 282 -11.68 -18.26 4.19
CA ASP A 282 -12.30 -17.29 5.09
C ASP A 282 -11.24 -16.40 5.74
N LEU A 283 -11.55 -15.11 5.82
CA LEU A 283 -10.68 -14.15 6.49
C LEU A 283 -10.72 -14.36 8.01
N THR A 284 -9.55 -14.25 8.63
CA THR A 284 -9.39 -14.25 10.09
C THR A 284 -9.05 -12.86 10.61
N ASP A 285 -9.23 -12.62 11.91
CA ASP A 285 -8.77 -11.37 12.54
C ASP A 285 -7.26 -11.14 12.33
N GLU A 286 -6.47 -12.20 12.25
CA GLU A 286 -5.05 -12.11 11.98
C GLU A 286 -4.77 -11.60 10.56
N ASP A 287 -5.54 -12.05 9.56
CA ASP A 287 -5.41 -11.56 8.18
C ASP A 287 -5.67 -10.04 8.08
N LEU A 288 -6.68 -9.55 8.81
CA LEU A 288 -6.96 -8.12 8.88
C LEU A 288 -5.84 -7.34 9.57
N ARG A 289 -5.25 -7.89 10.65
CA ARG A 289 -4.10 -7.27 11.33
C ARG A 289 -2.88 -7.18 10.42
N VAL A 290 -2.57 -8.25 9.69
CA VAL A 290 -1.48 -8.29 8.70
C VAL A 290 -1.72 -7.22 7.64
N ALA A 291 -2.91 -7.21 7.02
CA ALA A 291 -3.24 -6.25 5.97
C ALA A 291 -3.14 -4.79 6.45
N ALA A 292 -3.68 -4.47 7.64
CA ALA A 292 -3.62 -3.14 8.21
C ALA A 292 -2.18 -2.69 8.55
N ALA A 293 -1.39 -3.59 9.15
CA ALA A 293 0.00 -3.34 9.51
C ALA A 293 0.87 -3.13 8.26
N THR A 294 0.75 -4.03 7.28
CA THR A 294 1.47 -3.94 6.00
C THR A 294 1.10 -2.67 5.23
N ALA A 295 -0.19 -2.33 5.11
CA ALA A 295 -0.63 -1.12 4.42
C ALA A 295 -0.09 0.16 5.07
N SER A 296 -0.11 0.22 6.41
CA SER A 296 0.44 1.35 7.18
C SER A 296 1.96 1.46 7.02
N ALA A 297 2.68 0.36 7.21
CA ALA A 297 4.13 0.31 7.10
C ALA A 297 4.61 0.63 5.69
N LEU A 298 3.97 0.07 4.66
CA LEU A 298 4.29 0.36 3.26
C LEU A 298 4.08 1.84 2.94
N SER A 299 3.00 2.45 3.45
CA SER A 299 2.76 3.89 3.29
C SER A 299 3.88 4.71 3.90
N SER A 300 4.28 4.41 5.15
CA SER A 300 5.37 5.08 5.85
C SER A 300 6.73 4.87 5.19
N PHE A 301 7.01 3.66 4.71
CA PHE A 301 8.22 3.32 3.98
C PHE A 301 8.35 4.12 2.68
N VAL A 302 7.27 4.24 1.92
CA VAL A 302 7.26 5.04 0.69
C VAL A 302 7.42 6.53 0.96
N VAL A 303 6.89 7.04 2.08
CA VAL A 303 7.11 8.44 2.51
C VAL A 303 8.57 8.67 2.89
N ARG A 304 9.18 7.76 3.65
CA ARG A 304 10.55 7.92 4.18
C ARG A 304 11.65 7.60 3.17
N CYS A 305 11.43 6.60 2.31
CA CYS A 305 12.46 5.99 1.48
C CYS A 305 12.15 6.05 -0.02
N GLY A 306 10.95 6.48 -0.43
CA GLY A 306 10.50 6.45 -1.83
C GLY A 306 11.49 7.10 -2.79
N ASP A 307 11.98 8.31 -2.50
CA ASP A 307 12.89 9.02 -3.39
C ASP A 307 14.25 8.30 -3.55
N ARG A 308 14.74 7.66 -2.48
CA ARG A 308 15.99 6.88 -2.49
C ARG A 308 15.85 5.62 -3.34
N ILE A 309 14.70 4.97 -3.27
CA ILE A 309 14.35 3.74 -3.98
C ILE A 309 14.15 3.99 -5.48
N THR A 310 13.61 5.14 -5.85
CA THR A 310 13.29 5.49 -7.25
C THR A 310 14.43 6.19 -8.00
N SER A 311 15.56 6.45 -7.34
CA SER A 311 16.71 7.12 -7.94
C SER A 311 17.52 6.18 -8.85
N ASP A 312 18.23 6.74 -9.84
CA ASP A 312 19.12 5.98 -10.76
C ASP A 312 20.24 5.21 -10.05
N ALA A 313 20.46 5.47 -8.75
CA ALA A 313 21.40 4.78 -7.88
C ALA A 313 20.68 4.20 -6.65
N ALA A 314 19.56 3.49 -6.88
CA ALA A 314 18.74 2.89 -5.82
C ALA A 314 19.61 2.16 -4.79
N THR A 315 19.63 2.67 -3.56
CA THR A 315 20.38 2.07 -2.45
C THR A 315 19.48 1.14 -1.66
N PRO A 316 19.95 -0.06 -1.26
CA PRO A 316 19.18 -0.93 -0.40
C PRO A 316 18.72 -0.23 0.89
N GLN A 317 17.46 -0.42 1.26
CA GLN A 317 16.83 0.12 2.46
C GLN A 317 16.25 -1.02 3.29
N SER A 318 16.41 -0.96 4.61
CA SER A 318 15.74 -1.87 5.55
C SER A 318 15.28 -1.04 6.74
N GLU A 319 13.97 -0.90 6.93
CA GLU A 319 13.38 0.01 7.91
C GLU A 319 12.22 -0.64 8.64
N SER A 320 12.10 -0.38 9.93
CA SER A 320 11.03 -0.89 10.79
C SER A 320 10.01 0.20 11.11
N PHE A 321 8.73 -0.16 11.10
CA PHE A 321 7.60 0.73 11.35
C PHE A 321 6.69 0.11 12.42
N ALA A 322 6.42 0.87 13.46
CA ALA A 322 5.43 0.52 14.47
C ALA A 322 4.19 1.39 14.29
N ASN A 323 3.01 0.80 14.45
CA ASN A 323 1.77 1.56 14.64
C ASN A 323 1.46 1.60 16.15
N ASN A 324 0.80 2.65 16.65
CA ASN A 324 0.46 2.74 18.09
C ASN A 324 -0.30 1.47 18.53
N ASN A 325 0.31 0.67 19.41
CA ASN A 325 -0.15 -0.65 19.88
C ASN A 325 -0.31 -1.74 18.81
N GLY A 326 0.23 -1.55 17.60
CA GLY A 326 0.22 -2.51 16.49
C GLY A 326 1.55 -3.28 16.37
N PRO A 327 1.58 -4.34 15.55
CA PRO A 327 2.78 -5.12 15.32
C PRO A 327 3.86 -4.27 14.63
N VAL A 328 5.12 -4.50 14.97
CA VAL A 328 6.27 -3.87 14.28
C VAL A 328 6.46 -4.58 12.95
N VAL A 329 6.56 -3.80 11.89
CA VAL A 329 6.72 -4.28 10.52
C VAL A 329 8.05 -3.80 9.97
N ARG A 330 8.92 -4.72 9.58
CA ARG A 330 10.16 -4.41 8.87
C ARG A 330 9.96 -4.59 7.37
N LEU A 331 10.38 -3.60 6.60
CA LEU A 331 10.38 -3.61 5.15
C LEU A 331 11.80 -3.46 4.63
N THR A 332 12.21 -4.38 3.75
CA THR A 332 13.52 -4.35 3.08
C THR A 332 13.34 -4.29 1.57
N TYR A 333 14.05 -3.36 0.93
CA TYR A 333 14.08 -3.18 -0.51
C TYR A 333 15.52 -3.06 -1.01
N PRO A 334 15.92 -3.73 -2.10
CA PRO A 334 15.20 -4.84 -2.73
C PRO A 334 15.13 -6.06 -1.78
N TYR A 335 14.23 -7.00 -2.03
CA TYR A 335 14.00 -8.18 -1.18
C TYR A 335 15.32 -8.88 -0.77
N GLU A 336 16.21 -9.09 -1.74
CA GLU A 336 17.46 -9.84 -1.60
C GLU A 336 18.52 -9.12 -0.75
N ALA A 337 18.32 -7.83 -0.47
CA ALA A 337 19.27 -7.08 0.35
C ALA A 337 19.22 -7.49 1.82
N PHE A 338 18.19 -8.23 2.25
CA PHE A 338 18.01 -8.64 3.64
C PHE A 338 19.22 -9.37 4.22
N ASP A 339 19.79 -10.34 3.51
CA ASP A 339 20.95 -11.10 3.99
C ASP A 339 22.18 -10.20 4.15
N GLY A 340 22.29 -9.11 3.37
CA GLY A 340 23.32 -8.08 3.56
C GLY A 340 23.13 -7.28 4.85
N PHE A 341 21.89 -7.17 5.34
CA PHE A 341 21.57 -6.56 6.63
C PHE A 341 21.63 -7.58 7.79
N GLU A 342 21.45 -8.89 7.53
CA GLU A 342 21.57 -9.95 8.54
C GLU A 342 23.00 -10.47 8.73
N ALA A 343 23.80 -10.59 7.67
CA ALA A 343 25.20 -11.03 7.74
C ALA A 343 26.11 -10.05 8.52
N LEU A 344 25.68 -8.79 8.64
CA LEU A 344 26.31 -7.79 9.51
C LEU A 344 26.08 -8.07 11.01
N SER A 345 25.23 -9.02 11.37
CA SER A 345 24.87 -9.36 12.75
C SER A 345 25.42 -10.71 13.26
N GLY A 346 26.17 -11.47 12.44
CA GLY A 346 26.32 -12.92 12.65
C GLY A 346 27.69 -13.59 12.87
N GLU A 347 28.87 -13.01 12.59
CA GLU A 347 30.16 -13.72 12.80
C GLU A 347 31.31 -12.85 13.34
N GLU A 348 31.91 -13.29 14.45
CA GLU A 348 33.12 -12.72 15.07
C GLU A 348 34.43 -13.12 14.34
N GLY A 349 35.17 -12.11 13.85
CA GLY A 349 36.66 -12.06 13.78
C GLY A 349 37.37 -12.49 12.47
N PRO A 350 38.47 -11.81 12.04
CA PRO A 350 39.57 -11.47 12.96
C PRO A 350 40.16 -10.04 12.85
N GLY A 351 40.23 -9.35 14.00
CA GLY A 351 41.28 -8.38 14.33
C GLY A 351 40.93 -6.89 14.23
N GLU A 352 40.17 -6.40 15.21
CA GLU A 352 40.06 -4.99 15.68
C GLU A 352 40.48 -3.87 14.70
N ALA A 353 39.49 -3.39 13.93
CA ALA A 353 39.27 -1.97 13.72
C ALA A 353 37.75 -1.75 13.71
N SER A 354 37.25 -1.27 14.85
CA SER A 354 35.86 -1.06 15.24
C SER A 354 34.98 -0.38 14.18
N GLN A 355 33.97 -1.08 13.66
CA GLN A 355 32.71 -0.44 13.29
C GLN A 355 31.87 -0.34 14.57
N PRO A 356 31.37 0.86 14.93
CA PRO A 356 30.82 1.10 16.25
C PRO A 356 29.50 0.38 16.46
N ASP A 357 29.48 -0.44 17.50
CA ASP A 357 28.32 -0.95 18.20
C ASP A 357 27.34 0.19 18.52
N PHE A 358 26.14 0.14 17.96
CA PHE A 358 25.03 1.02 18.36
C PHE A 358 24.10 0.17 19.22
N GLY A 359 24.56 -0.06 20.45
CA GLY A 359 23.80 -0.78 21.46
C GLY A 359 22.42 -0.17 21.72
N ASP A 360 21.61 -0.93 22.45
CA ASP A 360 20.22 -0.69 22.82
C ASP A 360 19.91 0.66 23.54
N GLU A 361 20.90 1.55 23.67
CA GLU A 361 20.78 2.93 24.15
C GLU A 361 22.00 3.71 23.65
N PRO A 362 21.88 4.98 23.20
CA PRO A 362 23.06 5.78 22.89
C PRO A 362 23.94 5.93 24.14
N ASP A 363 25.27 5.90 23.96
CA ASP A 363 26.22 6.17 25.04
C ASP A 363 26.22 7.66 25.40
N TRP A 364 25.19 8.06 26.16
CA TRP A 364 24.99 9.44 26.62
C TRP A 364 26.19 9.95 27.39
N MET A 365 26.77 9.10 28.25
CA MET A 365 27.94 9.47 29.06
C MET A 365 29.14 9.80 28.18
N ALA A 366 29.44 8.98 27.16
CA ALA A 366 30.53 9.27 26.23
C ALA A 366 30.28 10.54 25.42
N LEU A 367 29.04 10.78 24.99
CA LEU A 367 28.70 12.00 24.25
C LEU A 367 28.78 13.25 25.16
N GLU A 368 28.33 13.16 26.40
CA GLU A 368 28.40 14.24 27.39
C GLU A 368 29.84 14.61 27.73
N ASP A 369 30.70 13.62 28.00
CA ASP A 369 32.12 13.83 28.25
C ASP A 369 32.80 14.48 27.04
N LEU A 370 32.47 13.99 25.84
CA LEU A 370 32.98 14.51 24.58
C LEU A 370 32.62 15.98 24.36
N VAL A 371 31.35 16.33 24.57
CA VAL A 371 30.85 17.70 24.40
C VAL A 371 31.39 18.62 25.51
N GLY A 372 31.42 18.15 26.75
CA GLY A 372 32.00 18.85 27.89
C GLY A 372 33.49 19.14 27.74
N SER A 373 34.27 18.21 27.18
CA SER A 373 35.70 18.43 26.90
C SER A 373 35.97 19.58 25.92
N ARG A 374 34.98 19.92 25.09
CA ARG A 374 35.01 21.05 24.15
C ARG A 374 34.51 22.36 24.75
N GLY A 375 34.13 22.36 26.02
CA GLY A 375 33.52 23.51 26.69
C GLY A 375 32.11 23.82 26.19
N ILE A 376 31.42 22.83 25.61
CA ILE A 376 30.01 22.92 25.25
C ILE A 376 29.21 22.29 26.40
N GLY A 377 28.13 22.94 26.84
CA GLY A 377 27.29 22.41 27.90
C GLY A 377 26.46 21.21 27.45
N VAL A 378 26.21 20.28 28.38
CA VAL A 378 25.36 19.09 28.16
C VAL A 378 23.93 19.51 27.86
N ASP A 379 23.40 20.46 28.61
CA ASP A 379 22.03 20.94 28.45
C ASP A 379 21.85 21.61 27.07
N PHE A 380 22.85 22.38 26.63
CA PHE A 380 22.89 22.98 25.30
C PHE A 380 22.83 21.89 24.22
N MET A 381 23.58 20.80 24.37
CA MET A 381 23.55 19.67 23.45
C MET A 381 22.15 19.03 23.39
N TYR A 382 21.51 18.77 24.53
CA TYR A 382 20.15 18.22 24.53
C TYR A 382 19.16 19.14 23.82
N GLY A 383 19.30 20.46 23.97
CA GLY A 383 18.52 21.45 23.23
C GLY A 383 18.75 21.36 21.72
N VAL A 384 20.01 21.27 21.28
CA VAL A 384 20.38 21.10 19.86
C VAL A 384 19.78 19.82 19.28
N LEU A 385 19.92 18.68 19.96
CA LEU A 385 19.40 17.39 19.50
C LEU A 385 17.87 17.40 19.41
N THR A 386 17.19 17.99 20.41
CA THR A 386 15.73 18.08 20.43
C THR A 386 15.21 19.00 19.31
N ALA A 387 15.87 20.12 19.06
CA ALA A 387 15.51 21.01 17.97
C ALA A 387 15.76 20.37 16.61
N ALA A 388 16.90 19.69 16.41
CA ALA A 388 17.18 18.97 15.18
C ALA A 388 16.12 17.90 14.89
N ALA A 389 15.73 17.12 15.91
CA ALA A 389 14.73 16.05 15.79
C ALA A 389 13.30 16.57 15.55
N SER A 390 12.98 17.76 16.05
CA SER A 390 11.65 18.37 15.92
C SER A 390 11.51 19.36 14.76
N HIS A 391 12.60 19.73 14.08
CA HIS A 391 12.66 20.86 13.14
C HIS A 391 11.57 20.84 12.04
N PRO A 392 10.85 21.95 11.79
CA PRO A 392 9.72 22.01 10.85
C PRO A 392 10.13 21.99 9.38
N SER A 393 11.39 22.27 9.06
CA SER A 393 11.95 22.15 7.71
C SER A 393 12.66 20.82 7.50
N MET A 394 12.46 20.24 6.32
CA MET A 394 13.18 19.05 5.87
C MET A 394 14.59 19.34 5.31
N SER A 395 14.98 20.60 5.13
CA SER A 395 16.33 20.95 4.63
C SER A 395 17.39 21.02 5.73
N VAL A 396 16.98 21.11 7.00
CA VAL A 396 17.92 21.09 8.13
C VAL A 396 18.37 19.66 8.38
N GLY A 397 19.67 19.40 8.19
CA GLY A 397 20.27 18.08 8.33
C GLY A 397 21.51 18.08 9.24
N PRO A 398 22.21 16.93 9.38
CA PRO A 398 23.38 16.81 10.25
C PRO A 398 24.46 17.86 9.99
N GLY A 399 24.62 18.31 8.75
CA GLY A 399 25.58 19.38 8.41
C GLY A 399 25.31 20.71 9.10
N ASP A 400 24.08 20.96 9.54
CA ASP A 400 23.66 22.23 10.12
C ASP A 400 23.78 22.26 11.65
N TRP A 401 23.42 21.15 12.31
CA TRP A 401 23.39 21.08 13.78
C TRP A 401 24.61 20.38 14.39
N LEU A 402 25.25 19.45 13.68
CA LEU A 402 26.42 18.74 14.22
C LEU A 402 27.60 19.67 14.54
N PRO A 403 27.92 20.71 13.73
CA PRO A 403 28.99 21.65 14.10
C PRO A 403 28.76 22.37 15.43
N LEU A 404 27.50 22.47 15.89
CA LEU A 404 27.17 23.07 17.18
C LEU A 404 27.60 22.19 18.36
N LEU A 405 27.67 20.86 18.17
CA LEU A 405 28.11 19.89 19.17
C LEU A 405 29.62 19.63 19.13
N LEU A 406 30.25 19.88 17.97
CA LEU A 406 31.66 19.58 17.74
C LEU A 406 32.56 20.82 17.84
N GLY A 407 31.98 22.02 17.81
CA GLY A 407 32.73 23.27 17.82
C GLY A 407 33.59 23.48 16.56
N PRO A 408 34.26 24.65 16.44
CA PRO A 408 35.09 25.00 15.30
C PRO A 408 36.53 24.47 15.38
N GLU A 409 36.96 23.99 16.55
CA GLU A 409 38.32 23.53 16.80
C GLU A 409 38.51 22.09 16.29
N PRO A 410 39.65 21.76 15.65
CA PRO A 410 40.00 20.39 15.36
C PRO A 410 40.03 19.57 16.65
N LEU A 411 39.61 18.31 16.58
CA LEU A 411 39.65 17.35 17.68
C LEU A 411 40.98 17.40 18.46
N ALA A 412 40.95 18.04 19.63
CA ALA A 412 42.11 18.18 20.49
C ALA A 412 42.31 16.89 21.28
N GLY A 413 42.88 15.89 20.61
CA GLY A 413 43.22 14.60 21.20
C GLY A 413 42.49 13.44 20.55
N GLY A 414 43.19 12.77 19.63
CA GLY A 414 43.15 11.32 19.38
C GLY A 414 41.84 10.60 18.99
N GLU A 415 40.66 11.18 19.19
CA GLU A 415 39.39 10.51 18.95
C GLU A 415 39.05 10.47 17.46
N ASP A 416 38.53 9.33 17.00
CA ASP A 416 38.16 9.12 15.61
C ASP A 416 36.93 9.96 15.24
N PRO A 417 37.00 10.84 14.22
CA PRO A 417 35.85 11.59 13.72
C PRO A 417 34.62 10.72 13.43
N GLN A 418 34.81 9.45 13.05
CA GLN A 418 33.72 8.50 12.83
C GLN A 418 33.00 8.12 14.13
N VAL A 419 33.74 7.94 15.23
CA VAL A 419 33.17 7.62 16.56
C VAL A 419 32.33 8.78 17.07
N ILE A 420 32.82 10.00 16.91
CA ILE A 420 32.14 11.21 17.35
C ILE A 420 30.87 11.48 16.55
N MET A 421 30.97 11.36 15.22
CA MET A 421 29.81 11.43 14.33
C MET A 421 28.77 10.38 14.74
N SER A 422 29.22 9.18 15.04
CA SER A 422 28.37 8.08 15.43
C SER A 422 27.65 8.34 16.76
N LEU A 423 28.36 8.77 17.81
CA LEU A 423 27.78 9.15 19.09
C LEU A 423 26.69 10.21 18.93
N ALA A 424 26.96 11.27 18.17
CA ALA A 424 26.01 12.35 17.93
C ALA A 424 24.79 11.91 17.11
N LEU A 425 24.98 11.10 16.06
CA LEU A 425 23.88 10.59 15.23
C LEU A 425 23.02 9.57 15.98
N ASN A 426 23.60 8.75 16.84
CA ASN A 426 22.83 7.82 17.69
C ASN A 426 21.98 8.57 18.70
N ALA A 427 22.56 9.58 19.36
CA ALA A 427 21.83 10.44 20.27
C ALA A 427 20.70 11.20 19.56
N TYR A 428 20.95 11.71 18.35
CA TYR A 428 19.90 12.31 17.51
C TYR A 428 18.78 11.32 17.19
N ASN A 429 19.10 10.11 16.73
CA ASN A 429 18.10 9.09 16.39
C ASN A 429 17.29 8.66 17.63
N SER A 430 17.94 8.49 18.77
CA SER A 430 17.27 8.25 20.06
C SER A 430 16.33 9.40 20.41
N THR A 431 16.75 10.65 20.20
CA THR A 431 15.90 11.83 20.45
C THR A 431 14.66 11.86 19.55
N VAL A 432 14.79 11.48 18.26
CA VAL A 432 13.65 11.33 17.34
C VAL A 432 12.67 10.27 17.85
N GLU A 433 13.18 9.13 18.34
CA GLU A 433 12.37 8.04 18.90
C GLU A 433 11.64 8.47 20.18
N ARG A 434 12.33 9.16 21.10
CA ARG A 434 11.75 9.71 22.33
C ARG A 434 10.61 10.67 22.03
N LEU A 435 10.80 11.64 21.13
CA LEU A 435 9.75 12.57 20.72
C LEU A 435 8.54 11.85 20.11
N GLY A 436 8.77 10.75 19.38
CA GLY A 436 7.70 9.90 18.83
C GLY A 436 6.83 9.24 19.91
N ARG A 437 7.38 9.00 21.11
CA ARG A 437 6.69 8.48 22.29
C ARG A 437 6.15 9.57 23.22
N ALA A 438 6.19 10.83 22.78
CA ALA A 438 5.88 12.00 23.60
C ALA A 438 6.78 12.14 24.84
N ASP A 439 8.07 11.80 24.67
CA ASP A 439 9.13 11.99 25.66
C ASP A 439 10.14 13.00 25.11
N VAL A 440 10.34 14.11 25.82
CA VAL A 440 11.24 15.20 25.38
C VAL A 440 12.60 15.01 26.04
N LEU A 441 13.67 15.07 25.24
CA LEU A 441 15.04 15.07 25.79
C LEU A 441 15.33 16.43 26.46
N MET A 442 15.13 16.46 27.77
CA MET A 442 15.38 17.61 28.63
C MET A 442 16.25 17.20 29.82
N PRO A 443 17.05 18.13 30.39
CA PRO A 443 17.79 17.87 31.61
C PRO A 443 16.84 17.61 32.79
N GLU A 444 17.27 16.77 33.73
CA GLU A 444 16.56 16.57 35.00
C GLU A 444 16.85 17.78 35.91
N ILE A 445 15.91 18.73 35.97
CA ILE A 445 16.08 20.00 36.68
C ILE A 445 14.87 20.33 37.55
N ASP A 446 15.13 20.97 38.69
CA ASP A 446 14.12 21.39 39.64
C ASP A 446 13.73 22.87 39.46
N GLU A 447 14.63 23.70 38.90
CA GLU A 447 14.47 25.16 38.78
C GLU A 447 14.44 25.64 37.32
N ARG A 448 13.69 26.73 37.05
CA ARG A 448 13.48 27.28 35.70
C ARG A 448 14.77 27.84 35.10
N GLU A 449 15.56 28.54 35.91
CA GLU A 449 16.79 29.22 35.49
C GLU A 449 17.84 28.25 34.93
N GLU A 450 17.67 26.95 35.21
CA GLU A 450 18.50 25.84 34.71
C GLU A 450 18.15 25.46 33.25
N LEU A 451 16.97 25.85 32.71
CA LEU A 451 16.60 25.61 31.30
C LEU A 451 17.30 26.54 30.30
N GLY A 452 17.97 27.60 30.76
CA GLY A 452 18.48 28.65 29.87
C GLY A 452 19.46 28.10 28.83
N GLU A 453 20.38 27.23 29.25
CA GLU A 453 21.38 26.63 28.36
C GLU A 453 20.75 25.65 27.35
N TRP A 454 19.77 24.85 27.78
CA TRP A 454 18.99 24.00 26.88
C TRP A 454 18.22 24.81 25.83
N CYS A 455 17.56 25.90 26.26
CA CYS A 455 16.81 26.77 25.37
C CYS A 455 17.72 27.46 24.34
N GLN A 456 18.95 27.83 24.72
CA GLN A 456 19.95 28.37 23.79
C GLN A 456 20.30 27.34 22.70
N GLY A 457 20.52 26.09 23.08
CA GLY A 457 20.78 25.00 22.14
C GLY A 457 19.63 24.81 21.15
N TYR A 458 18.40 24.80 21.67
CA TYR A 458 17.19 24.64 20.86
C TYR A 458 17.01 25.80 19.87
N ALA A 459 17.11 27.04 20.37
CA ALA A 459 16.97 28.26 19.56
C ALA A 459 18.04 28.34 18.46
N ARG A 460 19.25 27.83 18.72
CA ARG A 460 20.35 27.87 17.75
C ARG A 460 20.04 27.07 16.49
N VAL A 461 19.46 25.88 16.61
CA VAL A 461 19.06 25.08 15.44
C VAL A 461 17.87 25.71 14.73
N MET A 462 16.90 26.24 15.47
CA MET A 462 15.72 26.92 14.90
C MET A 462 16.06 28.20 14.13
N SER A 463 17.27 28.74 14.32
CA SER A 463 17.78 29.90 13.58
C SER A 463 18.35 29.56 12.19
N VAL A 464 18.63 28.27 11.92
CA VAL A 464 19.17 27.81 10.62
C VAL A 464 18.13 28.04 9.51
N GLU A 465 16.87 27.68 9.77
CA GLU A 465 15.75 27.97 8.89
C GLU A 465 14.53 28.45 9.69
N ALA A 466 14.18 29.72 9.47
CA ALA A 466 13.11 30.41 10.20
C ALA A 466 11.72 30.22 9.54
N ASN A 467 11.46 29.09 8.87
CA ASN A 467 10.20 28.85 8.14
C ASN A 467 8.96 28.76 9.07
N TRP A 468 9.20 28.53 10.36
CA TRP A 468 8.17 28.52 11.41
C TRP A 468 7.74 29.92 11.87
N VAL A 469 8.51 30.97 11.57
CA VAL A 469 8.21 32.33 12.03
C VAL A 469 6.93 32.88 11.40
N ASP A 470 6.58 32.39 10.21
CA ASP A 470 5.33 32.70 9.52
C ASP A 470 4.10 31.98 10.12
N ASP A 471 4.29 31.03 11.04
CA ASP A 471 3.21 30.29 11.69
C ASP A 471 2.92 30.83 13.09
N ASP A 472 1.74 31.43 13.28
CA ASP A 472 1.35 32.08 14.54
C ASP A 472 1.35 31.12 15.75
N VAL A 473 1.02 29.85 15.53
CA VAL A 473 0.99 28.83 16.60
C VAL A 473 2.40 28.47 17.02
N ALA A 474 3.25 28.07 16.07
CA ALA A 474 4.66 27.79 16.32
C ALA A 474 5.38 28.98 16.95
N ARG A 475 5.13 30.18 16.44
CA ARG A 475 5.72 31.42 16.96
C ARG A 475 5.32 31.69 18.41
N ARG A 476 4.07 31.43 18.78
CA ARG A 476 3.59 31.52 20.17
C ARG A 476 4.21 30.46 21.07
N LEU A 477 4.37 29.23 20.59
CA LEU A 477 4.97 28.13 21.35
C LEU A 477 6.50 28.29 21.51
N MET A 478 7.17 28.91 20.53
CA MET A 478 8.60 29.23 20.58
C MET A 478 8.94 30.38 21.53
N ALA A 479 7.99 31.26 21.84
CA ALA A 479 8.19 32.41 22.70
C ALA A 479 8.88 32.12 24.05
N PRO A 480 8.42 31.18 24.89
CA PRO A 480 9.09 30.86 26.15
C PRO A 480 10.51 30.33 25.96
N VAL A 481 10.77 29.55 24.90
CA VAL A 481 12.11 29.04 24.56
C VAL A 481 13.05 30.19 24.24
N LEU A 482 12.63 31.14 23.40
CA LEU A 482 13.43 32.30 23.02
C LEU A 482 13.74 33.23 24.20
N VAL A 483 12.75 33.47 25.07
CA VAL A 483 12.94 34.30 26.27
C VAL A 483 13.94 33.66 27.24
N LEU A 484 13.84 32.35 27.48
CA LEU A 484 14.79 31.63 28.34
C LEU A 484 16.18 31.51 27.70
N ALA A 485 16.25 31.46 26.36
CA ALA A 485 17.51 31.52 25.64
C ALA A 485 18.19 32.90 25.71
N GLY A 486 17.47 33.95 26.13
CA GLY A 486 17.96 35.33 26.16
C GLY A 486 17.92 36.04 24.80
N GLU A 487 17.13 35.55 23.85
CA GLU A 487 16.97 36.13 22.51
C GLU A 487 15.95 37.29 22.51
N GLU A 488 16.22 38.35 21.75
CA GLU A 488 15.26 39.45 21.57
C GLU A 488 14.14 39.05 20.60
N PHE A 489 12.88 39.17 21.03
CA PHE A 489 11.71 38.83 20.20
C PHE A 489 10.63 39.92 20.29
N GLU A 490 10.39 40.63 19.17
CA GLU A 490 9.65 41.92 19.11
C GLU A 490 8.20 41.87 19.65
N GLU A 491 7.56 40.69 19.71
CA GLU A 491 6.14 40.57 20.05
C GLU A 491 5.84 40.11 21.50
N LEU A 492 6.85 39.94 22.34
CA LEU A 492 6.65 39.45 23.71
C LEU A 492 6.73 40.58 24.74
N ASP A 493 5.75 40.59 25.64
CA ASP A 493 5.85 41.26 26.94
C ASP A 493 6.61 40.31 27.86
N PRO A 494 7.89 40.57 28.19
CA PRO A 494 8.71 39.64 28.97
C PRO A 494 8.05 39.27 30.29
N ALA A 495 7.32 40.21 30.91
CA ALA A 495 6.61 39.98 32.17
C ALA A 495 5.46 38.96 32.04
N LYS A 496 4.80 38.86 30.88
CA LYS A 496 3.75 37.86 30.65
C LYS A 496 4.32 36.47 30.45
N VAL A 497 5.42 36.36 29.71
CA VAL A 497 6.13 35.09 29.50
C VAL A 497 6.73 34.62 30.82
N GLU A 498 7.30 35.53 31.59
CA GLU A 498 7.85 35.26 32.91
C GLU A 498 6.76 34.75 33.87
N SER A 499 5.56 35.35 33.88
CA SER A 499 4.43 34.84 34.67
C SER A 499 3.90 33.47 34.22
N PHE A 500 4.01 33.16 32.92
CA PHE A 500 3.61 31.86 32.38
C PHE A 500 4.57 30.75 32.82
N ILE A 501 5.86 31.08 32.93
CA ILE A 501 6.89 30.11 33.33
C ILE A 501 6.99 29.99 34.87
N GLU A 502 6.84 31.08 35.62
CA GLU A 502 6.77 31.07 37.10
C GLU A 502 5.62 30.19 37.64
N GLY A 503 4.56 29.98 36.83
CA GLY A 503 3.39 29.20 37.22
C GLY A 503 3.53 27.67 37.12
N GLY A 504 4.57 27.13 36.47
CA GLY A 504 4.62 25.68 36.22
C GLY A 504 5.97 25.03 35.85
N GLY A 505 7.09 25.76 35.86
CA GLY A 505 8.44 25.16 35.81
C GLY A 505 8.73 24.29 34.55
N PRO A 506 9.65 23.32 34.64
CA PRO A 506 10.05 22.45 33.52
C PRO A 506 8.91 21.61 32.92
N ALA A 507 7.91 21.21 33.72
CA ALA A 507 6.76 20.44 33.23
C ALA A 507 5.92 21.22 32.19
N VAL A 508 5.78 22.54 32.38
CA VAL A 508 5.11 23.39 31.37
C VAL A 508 5.95 23.49 30.10
N MET A 509 7.29 23.48 30.21
CA MET A 509 8.16 23.48 29.04
C MET A 509 7.99 22.20 28.23
N GLU A 510 7.95 21.04 28.89
CA GLU A 510 7.74 19.75 28.23
C GLU A 510 6.41 19.73 27.45
N GLU A 511 5.31 20.20 28.05
CA GLU A 511 4.02 20.33 27.36
C GLU A 511 4.10 21.25 26.12
N VAL A 512 4.79 22.39 26.25
CA VAL A 512 5.03 23.32 25.13
C VAL A 512 5.82 22.63 24.02
N MET A 513 6.85 21.85 24.37
CA MET A 513 7.69 21.15 23.38
C MET A 513 6.93 20.06 22.63
N LEU A 514 6.03 19.34 23.31
CA LEU A 514 5.18 18.33 22.68
C LEU A 514 4.17 18.96 21.72
N GLU A 515 3.54 20.07 22.11
CA GLU A 515 2.62 20.81 21.23
C GLU A 515 3.36 21.41 20.03
N LEU A 516 4.55 21.95 20.26
CA LEU A 516 5.42 22.49 19.21
C LEU A 516 5.85 21.40 18.23
N HIS A 517 6.27 20.23 18.73
CA HIS A 517 6.63 19.08 17.90
C HIS A 517 5.46 18.63 17.02
N ALA A 518 4.24 18.57 17.58
CA ALA A 518 3.03 18.25 16.83
C ALA A 518 2.77 19.26 15.71
N ARG A 519 2.88 20.57 15.98
CA ARG A 519 2.72 21.63 14.96
C ARG A 519 3.81 21.56 13.88
N PHE A 520 5.06 21.36 14.27
CA PHE A 520 6.17 21.23 13.33
C PHE A 520 6.04 20.02 12.41
N ARG A 521 5.44 18.93 12.90
CA ARG A 521 5.10 17.78 12.06
C ARG A 521 4.07 18.14 10.98
N GLU A 522 3.08 18.96 11.30
CA GLU A 522 2.10 19.46 10.32
C GLU A 522 2.77 20.37 9.27
N LEU A 523 3.65 21.28 9.70
CA LEU A 523 4.39 22.16 8.79
C LEU A 523 5.29 21.38 7.81
N ARG A 524 5.93 20.29 8.25
CA ARG A 524 6.69 19.39 7.35
C ARG A 524 5.79 18.77 6.27
N VAL A 525 4.57 18.37 6.64
CA VAL A 525 3.59 17.81 5.71
C VAL A 525 3.11 18.89 4.72
N GLU A 526 2.85 20.11 5.18
CA GLU A 526 2.48 21.24 4.34
C GLU A 526 3.60 21.63 3.37
N GLU A 527 4.85 21.66 3.84
CA GLU A 527 6.03 21.95 3.03
C GLU A 527 6.23 20.90 1.93
N MET A 528 6.10 19.61 2.25
CA MET A 528 6.09 18.54 1.25
C MET A 528 4.99 18.77 0.20
N GLY A 529 3.78 19.14 0.63
CA GLY A 529 2.66 19.47 -0.27
C GLY A 529 2.97 20.64 -1.22
N ARG A 530 3.65 21.70 -0.74
CA ARG A 530 4.07 22.86 -1.55
C ARG A 530 5.17 22.50 -2.56
N ARG A 531 6.18 21.72 -2.14
CA ARG A 531 7.28 21.25 -3.01
C ARG A 531 6.78 20.32 -4.14
N HIS A 532 5.67 19.60 -3.92
CA HIS A 532 5.04 18.72 -4.91
C HIS A 532 3.98 19.39 -5.80
N THR A 533 3.80 20.72 -5.76
CA THR A 533 2.90 21.40 -6.69
C THR A 533 3.61 21.67 -8.02
N PRO A 534 3.33 20.96 -9.14
CA PRO A 534 3.90 21.33 -10.42
C PRO A 534 3.38 22.72 -10.80
N ALA A 535 4.29 23.64 -11.13
CA ALA A 535 3.91 24.93 -11.71
C ALA A 535 2.96 24.67 -12.89
N ARG A 536 1.67 24.95 -12.68
CA ARG A 536 0.60 24.66 -13.63
C ARG A 536 0.85 25.52 -14.87
N LYS A 537 1.48 24.95 -15.92
CA LYS A 537 1.53 25.59 -17.24
C LYS A 537 0.08 25.79 -17.68
N LYS A 538 -0.39 27.04 -17.64
CA LYS A 538 -1.63 27.48 -18.31
C LYS A 538 -1.42 27.29 -19.81
N GLY A 539 -1.90 26.16 -20.32
CA GLY A 539 -2.03 25.90 -21.74
C GLY A 539 -3.10 24.84 -21.90
N ASP A 540 -4.22 25.21 -22.54
CA ASP A 540 -5.33 24.30 -22.79
C ASP A 540 -4.82 23.05 -23.50
N ARG A 541 -4.93 21.90 -22.83
CA ARG A 541 -4.64 20.61 -23.46
C ARG A 541 -5.70 20.38 -24.53
N VAL A 542 -5.35 20.52 -25.80
CA VAL A 542 -6.21 20.17 -26.94
C VAL A 542 -6.65 18.71 -26.79
N GLY A 543 -7.95 18.49 -26.70
CA GLY A 543 -8.53 17.16 -26.59
C GLY A 543 -8.22 16.32 -27.82
N ARG A 544 -7.98 15.02 -27.64
CA ARG A 544 -7.63 14.07 -28.72
C ARG A 544 -8.62 14.10 -29.89
N ASN A 545 -9.88 14.44 -29.63
CA ASN A 545 -10.96 14.52 -30.63
C ASN A 545 -11.24 15.93 -31.15
N ASP A 546 -10.59 16.96 -30.61
CA ASP A 546 -10.80 18.37 -31.00
C ASP A 546 -10.14 18.69 -32.35
N PRO A 547 -10.56 19.77 -33.04
CA PRO A 547 -9.90 20.24 -34.25
C PRO A 547 -8.42 20.50 -34.01
N CYS A 548 -7.57 19.99 -34.89
CA CYS A 548 -6.13 20.09 -34.75
C CYS A 548 -5.66 21.55 -34.89
N PRO A 549 -4.87 22.08 -33.95
CA PRO A 549 -4.44 23.49 -33.96
C PRO A 549 -3.46 23.84 -35.10
N CYS A 550 -2.98 22.86 -35.88
CA CYS A 550 -2.16 23.13 -37.08
C CYS A 550 -2.96 23.68 -38.27
N GLY A 551 -4.27 23.91 -38.12
CA GLY A 551 -5.12 24.51 -39.15
C GLY A 551 -5.59 23.52 -40.22
N SER A 552 -5.38 22.22 -40.04
CA SER A 552 -5.73 21.19 -41.04
C SER A 552 -7.23 20.86 -41.12
N GLY A 553 -8.04 21.32 -40.15
CA GLY A 553 -9.48 21.03 -40.04
C GLY A 553 -9.82 19.59 -39.63
N ARG A 554 -8.82 18.73 -39.35
CA ARG A 554 -9.02 17.33 -38.91
C ARG A 554 -8.92 17.20 -37.39
N LYS A 555 -9.50 16.14 -36.80
CA LYS A 555 -9.34 15.85 -35.35
C LYS A 555 -7.87 15.61 -34.98
N TYR A 556 -7.42 16.11 -33.83
CA TYR A 556 -6.02 16.09 -33.39
C TYR A 556 -5.40 14.69 -33.45
N LYS A 557 -6.14 13.64 -33.02
CA LYS A 557 -5.69 12.24 -33.08
C LYS A 557 -5.37 11.71 -34.48
N LYS A 558 -6.00 12.26 -35.52
CA LYS A 558 -5.82 11.83 -36.92
C LYS A 558 -4.88 12.75 -37.72
N CYS A 559 -4.21 13.69 -37.04
CA CYS A 559 -3.35 14.67 -37.68
C CYS A 559 -1.95 14.67 -37.05
N CYS A 560 -1.73 15.51 -36.04
CA CYS A 560 -0.40 15.70 -35.46
C CYS A 560 -0.04 14.62 -34.43
N LEU A 561 -1.02 13.89 -33.88
CA LEU A 561 -0.78 12.80 -32.94
C LEU A 561 -0.67 11.42 -33.62
N GLY A 562 -1.08 11.31 -34.89
CA GLY A 562 -1.07 10.06 -35.66
C GLY A 562 0.00 10.01 -36.73
N ARG A 563 1.08 10.79 -36.56
CA ARG A 563 2.27 10.78 -37.41
C ARG A 563 3.42 10.14 -36.67
#